data_AF-A0A7Y2YW02-F1
#
_entry.id   AF-A0A7Y2YW02-F1
#
_cell.length_a   1.000
_cell.length_b   1.000
_cell.length_c   1.000
_cell.angle_alpha   90.00
_cell.angle_beta   90.00
_cell.angle_gamma   90.00
#
_symmetry.space_group_name_H-M   'P 1'
#
loop_
_entity.id
_entity.type
_entity.pdbx_description
1 polymer ?
#
loop_
_entity_poly.entity_id
_entity_poly.type
_entity_poly.pdbx_seq_one_letter_code
_entity_poly.pdbx_strand_id
1 'polypeptide(L)'
;MRQVWLVIASVALTLGCASAPPDGSEVPVLAEVGTQAMPLDLEAVVASPLAAQAAPAPVAGRGTSAAPTTVAAARESGPGGDLSPTERRIAEAVDRRSSEAEAFLQRIVNVNSGTMNRAGVREVGRMFETELAALGFETRWIEMPPEMGRAGHLFAEIDGGSGQRVLLIGHLDTVYESDSPFQSFETLEGGEARGPGVADMKGGDVVILYALKALADAGALADARIVVALLGDEEATGDPLAVSRADLYDAARRSDAALGFEGGVGGLNSATVARRGFTGWTLEVSAIRGHSSVIFSDQYGAGAIFEAARVLSRFYEELRGEEYLTLGAGLILGGTSVAYDAQLDRGEAFGKTNVIPQMVTVAGDLRTLTFDQLESAKARMRGIVAESLPRATAKIRFRDSYPPMAPTEGNYALLHRLDTVSRDLGFGPIDPVDPGRRGAADISFAAQYTDALGGLG
;
A
#
# COMPACT_ATOMS: atom_id res chain seq x y z
N MET A 1 -6.12 18.30 -1.91
CA MET A 1 -6.29 19.11 -0.68
C MET A 1 -7.76 19.16 -0.26
N ARG A 2 -8.65 20.06 -0.74
CA ARG A 2 -10.03 20.27 -0.20
C ARG A 2 -10.82 19.01 0.25
N GLN A 3 -10.87 17.94 -0.55
CA GLN A 3 -11.68 16.74 -0.24
C GLN A 3 -11.13 15.85 0.88
N VAL A 4 -9.82 15.75 1.03
CA VAL A 4 -9.21 14.86 2.01
C VAL A 4 -9.35 15.42 3.43
N TRP A 5 -9.26 16.75 3.56
CA TRP A 5 -9.40 17.43 4.86
C TRP A 5 -10.73 17.13 5.56
N LEU A 6 -11.74 16.71 4.79
CA LEU A 6 -13.09 16.44 5.24
C LEU A 6 -13.33 14.96 5.57
N VAL A 7 -12.36 14.07 5.31
CA VAL A 7 -12.36 12.73 5.91
C VAL A 7 -12.15 12.85 7.41
N ILE A 8 -11.26 13.76 7.85
CA ILE A 8 -11.03 14.04 9.27
C ILE A 8 -12.20 14.82 9.88
N ALA A 9 -12.87 15.68 9.13
CA ALA A 9 -14.15 16.26 9.55
C ALA A 9 -15.25 15.18 9.67
N SER A 10 -15.40 14.28 8.68
CA SER A 10 -16.34 13.15 8.71
C SER A 10 -16.14 12.29 9.94
N VAL A 11 -14.88 11.99 10.25
CA VAL A 11 -14.47 11.32 11.48
C VAL A 11 -14.88 12.17 12.68
N ALA A 12 -14.38 13.39 12.86
CA ALA A 12 -14.70 14.22 14.03
C ALA A 12 -16.21 14.43 14.27
N LEU A 13 -17.03 14.54 13.21
CA LEU A 13 -18.49 14.74 13.30
C LEU A 13 -19.28 13.46 13.57
N THR A 14 -18.84 12.30 13.07
CA THR A 14 -19.44 11.03 13.50
C THR A 14 -19.07 10.64 14.93
N LEU A 15 -18.06 11.26 15.52
CA LEU A 15 -17.58 10.99 16.88
C LEU A 15 -18.14 11.92 17.96
N GLY A 16 -18.59 13.12 17.59
CA GLY A 16 -19.11 14.14 18.52
C GLY A 16 -20.64 14.25 18.62
N CYS A 17 -21.42 13.54 17.79
CA CYS A 17 -22.89 13.70 17.74
C CYS A 17 -23.71 12.66 18.50
N ALA A 18 -23.08 11.78 19.30
CA ALA A 18 -23.82 10.92 20.22
C ALA A 18 -24.37 11.75 21.40
N SER A 19 -25.47 12.46 21.17
CA SER A 19 -26.32 12.95 22.25
C SER A 19 -26.71 11.78 23.15
N ALA A 20 -26.59 12.00 24.47
CA ALA A 20 -26.86 11.01 25.51
C ALA A 20 -28.18 10.25 25.28
N PRO A 21 -28.23 8.92 25.51
CA PRO A 21 -29.48 8.19 25.40
C PRO A 21 -30.43 8.60 26.53
N PRO A 22 -31.72 8.87 26.25
CA PRO A 22 -32.73 8.90 27.29
C PRO A 22 -33.01 7.47 27.77
N ASP A 23 -33.14 7.36 29.09
CA ASP A 23 -33.65 6.25 29.90
C ASP A 23 -34.13 4.96 29.21
N GLY A 24 -33.55 3.86 29.68
CA GLY A 24 -34.23 2.63 30.10
C GLY A 24 -35.39 2.10 29.25
N SER A 25 -35.11 1.09 28.44
CA SER A 25 -36.03 -0.05 28.26
C SER A 25 -35.31 -1.28 27.70
N GLU A 26 -35.72 -2.44 28.20
CA GLU A 26 -35.14 -3.77 28.00
C GLU A 26 -35.14 -4.25 26.54
N VAL A 27 -34.10 -4.98 26.13
CA VAL A 27 -34.06 -5.74 24.87
C VAL A 27 -34.09 -7.24 25.21
N PRO A 28 -35.03 -8.03 24.66
CA PRO A 28 -35.08 -9.47 24.91
C PRO A 28 -34.12 -10.25 24.01
N VAL A 29 -33.63 -11.36 24.58
CA VAL A 29 -32.77 -12.39 24.00
C VAL A 29 -33.52 -13.22 22.95
N LEU A 30 -32.95 -13.38 21.75
CA LEU A 30 -33.24 -14.48 20.79
C LEU A 30 -31.92 -14.77 20.03
N ALA A 31 -31.22 -15.87 20.29
CA ALA A 31 -31.45 -17.26 19.86
C ALA A 31 -30.78 -17.58 18.50
N GLU A 32 -29.83 -18.53 18.57
CA GLU A 32 -29.05 -19.12 17.50
C GLU A 32 -29.90 -19.78 16.40
N VAL A 33 -29.50 -19.59 15.14
CA VAL A 33 -29.74 -20.49 13.99
C VAL A 33 -28.55 -20.24 13.06
N GLY A 34 -27.69 -21.19 12.69
CA GLY A 34 -27.93 -22.54 12.21
C GLY A 34 -27.37 -22.61 10.79
N THR A 35 -26.15 -23.11 10.68
CA THR A 35 -25.38 -23.36 9.45
C THR A 35 -26.15 -24.25 8.46
N GLN A 36 -26.18 -23.88 7.18
CA GLN A 36 -26.37 -24.86 6.10
C GLN A 36 -25.77 -24.35 4.78
N ALA A 37 -24.72 -25.04 4.33
CA ALA A 37 -24.14 -24.96 3.00
C ALA A 37 -24.86 -25.92 2.04
N MET A 38 -25.05 -25.54 0.78
CA MET A 38 -25.45 -26.41 -0.33
C MET A 38 -24.90 -25.84 -1.67
N PRO A 39 -24.77 -26.66 -2.74
CA PRO A 39 -23.51 -26.86 -3.45
C PRO A 39 -23.38 -26.15 -4.80
N LEU A 40 -22.13 -26.17 -5.29
CA LEU A 40 -21.68 -25.82 -6.64
C LEU A 40 -22.22 -26.82 -7.69
N ASP A 41 -22.78 -26.29 -8.78
CA ASP A 41 -22.94 -27.02 -10.04
C ASP A 41 -21.94 -26.49 -11.08
N LEU A 42 -21.05 -27.40 -11.48
CA LEU A 42 -20.07 -27.28 -12.56
C LEU A 42 -20.68 -27.91 -13.82
N GLU A 43 -20.86 -27.13 -14.89
CA GLU A 43 -20.94 -27.70 -16.23
C GLU A 43 -19.84 -27.12 -17.13
N ALA A 44 -19.09 -28.07 -17.71
CA ALA A 44 -18.01 -27.88 -18.63
C ALA A 44 -18.52 -27.50 -20.02
N VAL A 45 -17.85 -26.57 -20.69
CA VAL A 45 -17.92 -26.44 -22.15
C VAL A 45 -16.51 -26.54 -22.74
N VAL A 46 -16.42 -27.47 -23.69
CA VAL A 46 -15.24 -28.03 -24.33
C VAL A 46 -14.63 -27.07 -25.35
N ALA A 47 -13.30 -27.09 -25.44
CA ALA A 47 -12.47 -26.32 -26.35
C ALA A 47 -12.52 -26.79 -27.82
N SER A 48 -12.23 -25.86 -28.75
CA SER A 48 -11.60 -26.16 -30.05
C SER A 48 -10.91 -24.93 -30.66
N PRO A 49 -9.94 -25.09 -31.58
CA PRO A 49 -8.70 -24.32 -31.52
C PRO A 49 -8.34 -23.48 -32.77
N LEU A 50 -7.24 -22.73 -32.62
CA LEU A 50 -6.31 -22.18 -33.64
C LEU A 50 -6.79 -21.01 -34.55
N ALA A 51 -6.10 -19.87 -34.42
CA ALA A 51 -5.29 -19.32 -35.52
C ALA A 51 -4.39 -18.16 -35.04
N ALA A 52 -3.10 -18.29 -35.34
CA ALA A 52 -2.09 -17.25 -35.19
C ALA A 52 -2.33 -16.10 -36.20
N GLN A 53 -2.03 -14.87 -35.81
CA GLN A 53 -1.64 -13.84 -36.78
C GLN A 53 -0.75 -12.75 -36.17
N ALA A 54 0.16 -12.30 -37.02
CA ALA A 54 1.41 -11.62 -36.71
C ALA A 54 1.27 -10.12 -36.42
N ALA A 55 2.30 -9.59 -35.75
CA ALA A 55 2.54 -8.16 -35.57
C ALA A 55 2.80 -7.43 -36.90
N PRO A 56 2.49 -6.11 -36.98
CA PRO A 56 3.16 -5.22 -37.90
C PRO A 56 4.12 -4.25 -37.19
N ALA A 57 5.27 -4.04 -37.84
CA ALA A 57 6.29 -3.04 -37.52
C ALA A 57 5.91 -1.65 -38.12
N PRO A 58 6.68 -0.57 -37.85
CA PRO A 58 6.17 0.78 -37.71
C PRO A 58 6.03 1.56 -39.02
N VAL A 59 5.07 2.50 -39.05
CA VAL A 59 4.93 3.50 -40.11
C VAL A 59 5.29 4.87 -39.56
N ALA A 60 6.33 5.48 -40.14
CA ALA A 60 6.67 6.88 -39.98
C ALA A 60 5.79 7.74 -40.91
N GLY A 61 5.27 8.87 -40.42
CA GLY A 61 4.63 9.83 -41.32
C GLY A 61 3.89 10.99 -40.67
N ARG A 62 4.59 12.13 -40.59
CA ARG A 62 4.12 13.52 -40.79
C ARG A 62 3.09 14.09 -39.82
N GLY A 63 3.51 15.18 -39.17
CA GLY A 63 2.67 16.02 -38.33
C GLY A 63 1.66 16.86 -39.10
N THR A 64 0.61 17.21 -38.37
CA THR A 64 -0.19 18.42 -38.56
C THR A 64 -0.54 18.96 -37.18
N SER A 65 -0.15 20.21 -36.97
CA SER A 65 -0.53 21.07 -35.84
C SER A 65 -2.06 21.16 -35.73
N ALA A 66 -2.59 20.85 -34.55
CA ALA A 66 -3.94 21.24 -34.13
C ALA A 66 -3.83 21.84 -32.71
N ALA A 67 -4.21 23.11 -32.59
CA ALA A 67 -4.24 23.84 -31.34
C ALA A 67 -5.22 23.19 -30.34
N PRO A 68 -4.92 23.17 -29.03
CA PRO A 68 -5.86 22.66 -28.04
C PRO A 68 -7.03 23.64 -27.89
N THR A 69 -8.23 23.14 -28.16
CA THR A 69 -9.48 23.83 -27.85
C THR A 69 -9.69 23.79 -26.34
N THR A 70 -9.74 24.96 -25.71
CA THR A 70 -10.07 25.14 -24.30
C THR A 70 -11.50 24.66 -24.03
N VAL A 71 -11.64 23.47 -23.45
CA VAL A 71 -12.91 23.05 -22.84
C VAL A 71 -12.92 23.61 -21.42
N ALA A 72 -13.51 24.80 -21.26
CA ALA A 72 -13.94 25.27 -19.96
C ALA A 72 -15.11 24.38 -19.51
N ALA A 73 -14.84 23.37 -18.71
CA ALA A 73 -15.87 22.62 -18.01
C ALA A 73 -16.47 23.52 -16.93
N ALA A 74 -17.64 24.10 -17.23
CA ALA A 74 -18.49 24.70 -16.21
C ALA A 74 -18.87 23.60 -15.21
N ARG A 75 -18.42 23.73 -13.97
CA ARG A 75 -18.86 22.88 -12.86
C ARG A 75 -20.31 23.23 -12.54
N GLU A 76 -21.23 22.36 -12.91
CA GLU A 76 -22.59 22.41 -12.40
C GLU A 76 -22.56 21.98 -10.92
N SER A 77 -22.82 22.93 -10.03
CA SER A 77 -23.06 22.68 -8.61
C SER A 77 -24.38 21.93 -8.46
N GLY A 78 -24.31 20.63 -8.16
CA GLY A 78 -25.45 19.88 -7.67
C GLY A 78 -25.98 20.45 -6.34
N PRO A 79 -27.16 20.05 -5.88
CA PRO A 79 -27.72 20.53 -4.61
C PRO A 79 -26.85 19.98 -3.47
N GLY A 80 -25.94 20.80 -2.95
CA GLY A 80 -25.12 20.47 -1.78
C GLY A 80 -26.01 20.24 -0.57
N GLY A 81 -25.74 19.16 0.17
CA GLY A 81 -26.32 18.94 1.49
C GLY A 81 -26.00 20.13 2.41
N ASP A 82 -26.91 20.42 3.33
CA ASP A 82 -26.79 21.61 4.18
C ASP A 82 -25.77 21.32 5.31
N LEU A 83 -24.49 21.63 5.05
CA LEU A 83 -23.41 21.48 6.03
C LEU A 83 -23.82 22.06 7.39
N SER A 84 -23.55 21.35 8.48
CA SER A 84 -23.73 21.87 9.83
C SER A 84 -22.87 23.13 10.07
N PRO A 85 -23.21 23.96 11.08
CA PRO A 85 -22.39 25.11 11.43
C PRO A 85 -20.93 24.76 11.76
N THR A 86 -20.67 23.58 12.34
CA THR A 86 -19.30 23.13 12.63
C THR A 86 -18.58 22.70 11.35
N GLU A 87 -19.24 21.95 10.46
CA GLU A 87 -18.68 21.57 9.15
C GLU A 87 -18.30 22.78 8.31
N ARG A 88 -19.16 23.81 8.27
CA ARG A 88 -18.84 25.07 7.59
C ARG A 88 -17.59 25.73 8.16
N ARG A 89 -17.46 25.82 9.49
CA ARG A 89 -16.28 26.40 10.14
C ARG A 89 -15.00 25.63 9.81
N ILE A 90 -15.07 24.30 9.76
CA ILE A 90 -13.94 23.44 9.36
C ILE A 90 -13.57 23.70 7.90
N ALA A 91 -14.54 23.68 6.98
CA ALA A 91 -14.29 23.92 5.55
C ALA A 91 -13.66 25.30 5.30
N GLU A 92 -14.17 26.35 5.96
CA GLU A 92 -13.60 27.69 5.87
C GLU A 92 -12.19 27.78 6.50
N ALA A 93 -11.93 27.05 7.58
CA ALA A 93 -10.60 27.01 8.21
C ALA A 93 -9.55 26.35 7.28
N VAL A 94 -9.92 25.27 6.61
CA VAL A 94 -9.09 24.63 5.58
C VAL A 94 -8.76 25.62 4.47
N ASP A 95 -9.77 26.32 3.94
CA ASP A 95 -9.58 27.29 2.87
C ASP A 95 -8.58 28.39 3.26
N ARG A 96 -8.74 28.95 4.47
CA ARG A 96 -7.84 29.99 5.00
C ARG A 96 -6.38 29.52 5.15
N ARG A 97 -6.14 28.22 5.30
CA ARG A 97 -4.80 27.66 5.55
C ARG A 97 -4.13 27.05 4.32
N SER A 98 -4.77 27.07 3.14
CA SER A 98 -4.24 26.43 1.92
C SER A 98 -2.82 26.90 1.58
N SER A 99 -2.55 28.21 1.58
CA SER A 99 -1.22 28.74 1.29
C SER A 99 -0.18 28.39 2.36
N GLU A 100 -0.59 28.24 3.62
CA GLU A 100 0.28 27.80 4.69
C GLU A 100 0.66 26.32 4.49
N ALA A 101 -0.30 25.48 4.08
CA ALA A 101 -0.09 24.06 3.76
C ALA A 101 0.84 23.87 2.56
N GLU A 102 0.65 24.63 1.48
CA GLU A 102 1.55 24.62 0.33
C GLU A 102 2.98 25.02 0.71
N ALA A 103 3.13 26.08 1.53
CA ALA A 103 4.44 26.51 2.01
C ALA A 103 5.10 25.47 2.93
N PHE A 104 4.32 24.76 3.77
CA PHE A 104 4.85 23.69 4.60
C PHE A 104 5.27 22.48 3.76
N LEU A 105 4.45 22.08 2.78
CA LEU A 105 4.77 21.03 1.81
C LEU A 105 6.09 21.34 1.09
N GLN A 106 6.25 22.57 0.58
CA GLN A 106 7.49 23.00 -0.07
C GLN A 106 8.70 22.86 0.88
N ARG A 107 8.57 23.20 2.16
CA ARG A 107 9.68 23.07 3.12
C ARG A 107 10.06 21.61 3.34
N ILE A 108 9.09 20.74 3.63
CA ILE A 108 9.38 19.32 3.91
C ILE A 108 9.86 18.56 2.68
N VAL A 109 9.40 18.91 1.47
CA VAL A 109 9.85 18.28 0.22
C VAL A 109 11.32 18.60 -0.07
N ASN A 110 11.77 19.83 0.25
CA ASN A 110 13.17 20.22 0.09
C ASN A 110 14.11 19.63 1.17
N VAL A 111 13.58 18.87 2.14
CA VAL A 111 14.38 18.00 3.00
C VAL A 111 14.35 16.60 2.38
N ASN A 112 15.48 16.16 1.83
CA ASN A 112 15.60 14.78 1.37
C ASN A 112 15.31 13.82 2.53
N SER A 113 14.38 12.90 2.33
CA SER A 113 14.04 11.86 3.31
C SER A 113 14.01 10.50 2.63
N GLY A 114 14.99 10.19 1.79
CA GLY A 114 15.23 8.82 1.35
C GLY A 114 15.26 7.86 2.55
N THR A 115 14.70 6.65 2.44
CA THR A 115 14.58 5.73 3.59
C THR A 115 15.93 5.47 4.27
N MET A 116 17.03 5.43 3.51
CA MET A 116 18.38 5.25 4.06
C MET A 116 19.02 6.56 4.56
N ASN A 117 18.48 7.72 4.18
CA ASN A 117 18.80 9.02 4.75
C ASN A 117 18.09 9.25 6.10
N ARG A 118 18.51 8.51 7.11
CA ARG A 118 17.91 8.53 8.47
C ARG A 118 17.86 9.93 9.10
N ALA A 119 18.86 10.77 8.85
CA ALA A 119 18.90 12.14 9.35
C ALA A 119 17.82 13.01 8.69
N GLY A 120 17.61 12.83 7.38
CA GLY A 120 16.55 13.49 6.62
C GLY A 120 15.15 13.10 7.07
N VAL A 121 14.90 11.79 7.22
CA VAL A 121 13.63 11.26 7.77
C VAL A 121 13.35 11.83 9.16
N ARG A 122 14.37 11.86 10.04
CA ARG A 122 14.25 12.43 11.38
C ARG A 122 13.95 13.93 11.35
N GLU A 123 14.53 14.68 10.42
CA GLU A 123 14.28 16.13 10.30
C GLU A 123 12.87 16.42 9.81
N VAL A 124 12.37 15.70 8.78
CA VAL A 124 10.96 15.82 8.37
C VAL A 124 10.03 15.48 9.53
N GLY A 125 10.33 14.40 10.26
CA GLY A 125 9.64 14.02 11.48
C GLY A 125 9.60 15.12 12.54
N ARG A 126 10.73 15.77 12.82
CA ARG A 126 10.83 16.90 13.77
C ARG A 126 9.95 18.09 13.35
N MET A 127 9.84 18.33 12.04
CA MET A 127 8.96 19.39 11.52
C MET A 127 7.48 19.08 11.79
N PHE A 128 7.03 17.84 11.58
CA PHE A 128 5.67 17.42 11.95
C PHE A 128 5.44 17.39 13.45
N GLU A 129 6.41 16.88 14.22
CA GLU A 129 6.37 16.84 15.69
C GLU A 129 6.13 18.24 16.27
N THR A 130 6.84 19.25 15.76
CA THR A 130 6.69 20.64 16.21
C THR A 130 5.26 21.15 16.01
N GLU A 131 4.67 20.88 14.85
CA GLU A 131 3.32 21.34 14.50
C GLU A 131 2.23 20.56 15.26
N LEU A 132 2.40 19.24 15.45
CA LEU A 132 1.47 18.39 16.20
C LEU A 132 1.50 18.71 17.69
N ALA A 133 2.69 18.91 18.28
CA ALA A 133 2.83 19.31 19.68
C ALA A 133 2.19 20.68 19.94
N ALA A 134 2.29 21.62 18.98
CA ALA A 134 1.62 22.92 19.07
C ALA A 134 0.09 22.83 19.07
N LEU A 135 -0.47 21.75 18.52
CA LEU A 135 -1.90 21.43 18.58
C LEU A 135 -2.32 20.69 19.87
N GLY A 136 -1.37 20.41 20.77
CA GLY A 136 -1.63 19.73 22.05
C GLY A 136 -1.55 18.21 21.99
N PHE A 137 -1.03 17.62 20.90
CA PHE A 137 -0.75 16.19 20.88
C PHE A 137 0.46 15.85 21.76
N GLU A 138 0.39 14.72 22.46
CA GLU A 138 1.55 14.07 23.06
C GLU A 138 2.34 13.37 21.97
N THR A 139 3.56 13.85 21.69
CA THR A 139 4.42 13.30 20.64
C THR A 139 5.47 12.37 21.21
N ARG A 140 5.80 11.32 20.45
CA ARG A 140 6.86 10.36 20.76
C ARG A 140 7.55 9.91 19.48
N TRP A 141 8.88 9.89 19.51
CA TRP A 141 9.68 9.23 18.47
C TRP A 141 10.00 7.80 18.89
N ILE A 142 9.65 6.84 18.05
CA ILE A 142 9.93 5.41 18.28
C ILE A 142 11.24 5.07 17.58
N GLU A 143 12.28 4.88 18.38
CA GLU A 143 13.59 4.46 17.88
C GLU A 143 13.56 3.00 17.44
N MET A 144 14.19 2.71 16.30
CA MET A 144 14.43 1.34 15.84
C MET A 144 15.78 0.82 16.33
N PRO A 145 15.95 -0.51 16.49
CA PRO A 145 17.26 -1.09 16.78
C PRO A 145 18.32 -0.62 15.78
N PRO A 146 19.52 -0.21 16.21
CA PRO A 146 20.55 0.34 15.31
C PRO A 146 20.89 -0.56 14.12
N GLU A 147 20.87 -1.88 14.33
CA GLU A 147 21.12 -2.92 13.33
C GLU A 147 20.05 -2.99 12.23
N MET A 148 18.83 -2.52 12.49
CA MET A 148 17.77 -2.42 11.50
C MET A 148 18.07 -1.33 10.47
N GLY A 149 18.88 -0.33 10.84
CA GLY A 149 19.29 0.73 9.94
C GLY A 149 18.12 1.61 9.46
N ARG A 150 17.15 1.90 10.34
CA ARG A 150 16.01 2.78 10.08
C ARG A 150 15.99 4.00 11.00
N ALA A 151 15.29 5.05 10.60
CA ALA A 151 15.23 6.32 11.33
C ALA A 151 14.32 6.25 12.56
N GLY A 152 13.33 5.37 12.56
CA GLY A 152 12.24 5.34 13.52
C GLY A 152 10.96 5.97 13.00
N HIS A 153 9.99 6.15 13.88
CA HIS A 153 8.63 6.57 13.54
C HIS A 153 8.16 7.69 14.47
N LEU A 154 7.38 8.64 13.95
CA LEU A 154 6.70 9.64 14.77
C LEU A 154 5.30 9.16 15.09
N PHE A 155 4.98 9.13 16.38
CA PHE A 155 3.60 8.96 16.86
C PHE A 155 3.18 10.20 17.62
N ALA A 156 1.92 10.62 17.44
CA ALA A 156 1.32 11.71 18.18
C ALA A 156 -0.10 11.33 18.60
N GLU A 157 -0.47 11.51 19.87
CA GLU A 157 -1.79 11.15 20.38
C GLU A 157 -2.47 12.32 21.11
N ILE A 158 -3.78 12.46 20.90
CA ILE A 158 -4.66 13.28 21.72
C ILE A 158 -5.85 12.41 22.15
N ASP A 159 -6.21 12.47 23.43
CA ASP A 159 -7.34 11.73 23.99
C ASP A 159 -8.26 12.69 24.76
N GLY A 160 -9.26 13.24 24.07
CA GLY A 160 -10.32 14.08 24.66
C GLY A 160 -11.36 13.31 25.48
N GLY A 161 -11.22 11.98 25.60
CA GLY A 161 -12.04 11.13 26.49
C GLY A 161 -13.43 10.74 25.97
N SER A 162 -13.89 11.23 24.82
CA SER A 162 -15.19 10.89 24.24
C SER A 162 -15.09 10.50 22.76
N GLY A 163 -16.06 9.72 22.25
CA GLY A 163 -16.09 9.27 20.85
C GLY A 163 -15.21 8.04 20.54
N GLN A 164 -15.33 7.56 19.30
CA GLN A 164 -14.43 6.54 18.73
C GLN A 164 -13.01 7.11 18.54
N ARG A 165 -12.00 6.24 18.65
CA ARG A 165 -10.60 6.58 18.39
C ARG A 165 -10.25 6.29 16.93
N VAL A 166 -9.61 7.25 16.25
CA VAL A 166 -9.17 7.07 14.86
C VAL A 166 -7.66 7.17 14.73
N LEU A 167 -7.10 6.21 14.00
CA LEU A 167 -5.70 6.14 13.63
C LEU A 167 -5.50 6.76 12.23
N LEU A 168 -4.65 7.77 12.12
CA LEU A 168 -4.25 8.41 10.86
C LEU A 168 -2.83 7.95 10.52
N ILE A 169 -2.65 7.34 9.35
CA ILE A 169 -1.38 6.70 8.95
C ILE A 169 -0.81 7.41 7.73
N GLY A 170 0.48 7.75 7.84
CA GLY A 170 1.31 8.22 6.74
C GLY A 170 2.77 7.79 6.89
N HIS A 171 3.65 8.27 6.00
CA HIS A 171 5.08 7.98 6.03
C HIS A 171 5.93 9.20 5.64
N LEU A 172 7.06 9.33 6.34
CA LEU A 172 8.00 10.44 6.29
C LEU A 172 9.10 10.21 5.25
N ASP A 173 9.38 8.95 4.94
CA ASP A 173 10.43 8.57 4.01
C ASP A 173 9.97 8.68 2.55
N THR A 174 10.88 8.43 1.62
CA THR A 174 10.61 8.44 0.18
C THR A 174 11.56 7.45 -0.48
N VAL A 175 11.23 6.99 -1.69
CA VAL A 175 12.18 6.25 -2.55
C VAL A 175 13.44 7.05 -2.97
N TYR A 176 13.49 8.36 -2.75
CA TYR A 176 14.55 9.22 -3.28
C TYR A 176 15.72 9.36 -2.32
N GLU A 177 16.74 8.52 -2.49
CA GLU A 177 17.95 8.57 -1.67
C GLU A 177 18.77 9.86 -1.86
N SER A 178 19.72 10.10 -0.96
CA SER A 178 20.53 11.33 -0.91
C SER A 178 21.30 11.64 -2.20
N ASP A 179 21.57 10.63 -3.04
CA ASP A 179 22.27 10.75 -4.32
C ASP A 179 21.31 10.90 -5.52
N SER A 180 20.00 10.83 -5.31
CA SER A 180 19.01 11.09 -6.36
C SER A 180 19.17 12.52 -6.92
N PRO A 181 19.09 12.73 -8.24
CA PRO A 181 19.10 14.06 -8.83
C PRO A 181 17.77 14.82 -8.64
N PHE A 182 16.71 14.14 -8.21
CA PHE A 182 15.38 14.72 -7.99
C PHE A 182 15.19 15.06 -6.50
N GLN A 183 15.48 16.31 -6.14
CA GLN A 183 15.62 16.75 -4.73
C GLN A 183 14.83 18.00 -4.36
N SER A 184 14.28 18.70 -5.35
CA SER A 184 13.70 20.04 -5.15
C SER A 184 12.21 20.07 -5.42
N PHE A 185 11.51 20.89 -4.66
CA PHE A 185 10.15 21.30 -4.95
C PHE A 185 10.10 22.34 -6.08
N GLU A 186 9.20 22.15 -7.03
CA GLU A 186 8.91 23.04 -8.14
C GLU A 186 7.39 23.29 -8.21
N THR A 187 7.00 24.56 -8.23
CA THR A 187 5.62 24.94 -8.55
C THR A 187 5.45 24.97 -10.07
N LEU A 188 4.41 24.30 -10.55
CA LEU A 188 4.06 24.24 -11.97
C LEU A 188 2.87 25.16 -12.29
N GLU A 189 2.68 25.47 -13.57
CA GLU A 189 1.48 26.17 -14.02
C GLU A 189 0.22 25.34 -13.75
N GLY A 190 -0.91 26.01 -13.50
CA GLY A 190 -2.19 25.33 -13.25
C GLY A 190 -2.41 24.88 -11.80
N GLY A 191 -1.53 25.26 -10.86
CA GLY A 191 -1.68 24.92 -9.44
C GLY A 191 -1.17 23.52 -9.09
N GLU A 192 -0.30 22.97 -9.92
CA GLU A 192 0.37 21.70 -9.67
C GLU A 192 1.75 21.92 -9.02
N ALA A 193 2.24 20.89 -8.33
CA ALA A 193 3.57 20.88 -7.75
C ALA A 193 4.29 19.59 -8.09
N ARG A 194 5.60 19.68 -8.28
CA ARG A 194 6.48 18.55 -8.56
C ARG A 194 7.63 18.56 -7.56
N GLY A 195 7.91 17.41 -6.96
CA GLY A 195 9.05 17.25 -6.07
C GLY A 195 9.07 15.86 -5.44
N PRO A 196 10.20 15.46 -4.85
CA PRO A 196 10.35 14.15 -4.21
C PRO A 196 9.34 14.00 -3.06
N GLY A 197 8.51 12.97 -3.18
CA GLY A 197 7.48 12.64 -2.20
C GLY A 197 6.30 13.60 -2.10
N VAL A 198 6.13 14.53 -3.05
CA VAL A 198 4.95 15.43 -3.08
C VAL A 198 3.65 14.62 -3.06
N ALA A 199 3.56 13.58 -3.89
CA ALA A 199 2.39 12.69 -3.95
C ALA A 199 2.51 11.46 -3.02
N ASP A 200 3.74 10.98 -2.79
CA ASP A 200 4.03 9.74 -2.06
C ASP A 200 5.14 9.94 -1.01
N MET A 201 4.81 10.30 0.24
CA MET A 201 3.46 10.70 0.64
C MET A 201 3.39 11.97 1.49
N LYS A 202 4.41 12.84 1.40
CA LYS A 202 4.47 14.12 2.13
C LYS A 202 3.21 14.97 1.93
N GLY A 203 2.60 14.95 0.75
CA GLY A 203 1.32 15.59 0.50
C GLY A 203 0.21 15.09 1.43
N GLY A 204 0.06 13.77 1.57
CA GLY A 204 -0.88 13.14 2.49
C GLY A 204 -0.63 13.48 3.95
N ASP A 205 0.63 13.54 4.39
CA ASP A 205 0.99 13.95 5.74
C ASP A 205 0.63 15.42 6.02
N VAL A 206 0.87 16.31 5.05
CA VAL A 206 0.38 17.70 5.12
C VAL A 206 -1.13 17.70 5.26
N VAL A 207 -1.82 16.80 4.54
CA VAL A 207 -3.27 16.67 4.67
C VAL A 207 -3.73 16.21 6.06
N ILE A 208 -2.99 15.31 6.71
CA ILE A 208 -3.27 14.98 8.12
C ILE A 208 -3.13 16.24 8.97
N LEU A 209 -2.01 16.94 8.88
CA LEU A 209 -1.68 18.05 9.77
C LEU A 209 -2.69 19.19 9.73
N TYR A 210 -3.02 19.74 8.56
CA TYR A 210 -3.94 20.90 8.52
C TYR A 210 -5.42 20.54 8.70
N ALA A 211 -5.80 19.27 8.59
CA ALA A 211 -7.14 18.87 9.00
C ALA A 211 -7.24 18.96 10.52
N LEU A 212 -6.20 18.53 11.23
CA LEU A 212 -6.09 18.71 12.67
C LEU A 212 -6.05 20.20 13.05
N LYS A 213 -5.31 21.04 12.30
CA LYS A 213 -5.35 22.50 12.50
C LYS A 213 -6.75 23.08 12.28
N ALA A 214 -7.48 22.63 11.25
CA ALA A 214 -8.84 23.10 10.97
C ALA A 214 -9.84 22.63 12.05
N LEU A 215 -9.69 21.40 12.57
CA LEU A 215 -10.46 20.93 13.72
C LEU A 215 -10.18 21.77 14.97
N ALA A 216 -8.92 22.13 15.21
CA ALA A 216 -8.55 23.01 16.32
C ALA A 216 -9.20 24.39 16.20
N ASP A 217 -9.12 25.02 15.01
CA ASP A 217 -9.75 26.31 14.74
C ASP A 217 -11.28 26.28 14.92
N ALA A 218 -11.91 25.13 14.60
CA ALA A 218 -13.34 24.93 14.79
C ALA A 218 -13.74 24.59 16.24
N GLY A 219 -12.75 24.35 17.13
CA GLY A 219 -12.96 23.92 18.50
C GLY A 219 -13.40 22.46 18.64
N ALA A 220 -13.17 21.63 17.62
CA ALA A 220 -13.59 20.23 17.56
C ALA A 220 -12.45 19.23 17.89
N LEU A 221 -11.19 19.69 17.94
CA LEU A 221 -10.05 18.80 18.20
C LEU A 221 -9.97 18.35 19.67
N ALA A 222 -10.37 19.21 20.62
CA ALA A 222 -10.17 18.97 22.05
C ALA A 222 -10.93 17.75 22.59
N ASP A 223 -12.09 17.43 22.00
CA ASP A 223 -12.93 16.30 22.39
C ASP A 223 -12.60 15.02 21.60
N ALA A 224 -11.68 15.10 20.62
CA ALA A 224 -11.36 14.02 19.71
C ALA A 224 -10.37 13.01 20.31
N ARG A 225 -10.40 11.78 19.79
CA ARG A 225 -9.44 10.72 20.12
C ARG A 225 -8.71 10.31 18.85
N ILE A 226 -7.51 10.84 18.67
CA ILE A 226 -6.75 10.70 17.42
C ILE A 226 -5.34 10.23 17.73
N VAL A 227 -4.91 9.19 17.00
CA VAL A 227 -3.51 8.79 16.92
C VAL A 227 -3.01 9.09 15.52
N VAL A 228 -1.93 9.84 15.40
CA VAL A 228 -1.19 10.03 14.15
C VAL A 228 0.04 9.12 14.20
N ALA A 229 0.22 8.29 13.18
CA ALA A 229 1.38 7.43 12.99
C ALA A 229 2.04 7.78 11.65
N LEU A 230 3.17 8.49 11.70
CA LEU A 230 4.00 8.79 10.53
C LEU A 230 5.23 7.88 10.57
N LEU A 231 5.22 6.83 9.76
CA LEU A 231 6.31 5.85 9.73
C LEU A 231 7.49 6.43 8.95
N GLY A 232 8.67 5.84 9.09
CA GLY A 232 9.91 6.39 8.51
C GLY A 232 10.66 5.38 7.66
N ASP A 233 9.96 4.33 7.24
CA ASP A 233 10.50 3.21 6.48
C ASP A 233 9.44 2.47 5.65
N GLU A 234 8.37 3.13 5.20
CA GLU A 234 7.33 2.46 4.39
C GLU A 234 7.95 1.92 3.08
N GLU A 235 8.76 2.74 2.43
CA GLU A 235 9.33 2.49 1.10
C GLU A 235 10.39 1.38 1.14
N ALA A 236 10.96 1.12 2.32
CA ALA A 236 11.81 -0.04 2.58
C ALA A 236 11.67 -0.50 4.04
N THR A 237 10.62 -1.27 4.32
CA THR A 237 10.25 -1.72 5.67
C THR A 237 11.41 -2.34 6.45
N GLY A 238 11.55 -1.95 7.72
CA GLY A 238 12.49 -2.56 8.65
C GLY A 238 12.12 -4.01 8.99
N ASP A 239 13.14 -4.85 9.22
CA ASP A 239 13.00 -6.26 9.58
C ASP A 239 13.62 -6.51 10.97
N PRO A 240 12.98 -7.29 11.87
CA PRO A 240 11.69 -7.97 11.70
C PRO A 240 10.46 -7.05 11.84
N LEU A 241 9.41 -7.34 11.06
CA LEU A 241 8.12 -6.62 11.10
C LEU A 241 7.48 -6.55 12.48
N ALA A 242 7.67 -7.61 13.29
CA ALA A 242 7.17 -7.65 14.66
C ALA A 242 7.76 -6.55 15.55
N VAL A 243 8.91 -5.99 15.17
CA VAL A 243 9.56 -4.86 15.84
C VAL A 243 9.23 -3.55 15.12
N SER A 244 9.45 -3.47 13.80
CA SER A 244 9.24 -2.23 13.04
C SER A 244 7.78 -1.77 12.94
N ARG A 245 6.81 -2.67 13.16
CA ARG A 245 5.38 -2.34 13.14
C ARG A 245 4.70 -2.53 14.50
N ALA A 246 5.45 -2.77 15.57
CA ALA A 246 4.91 -3.04 16.91
C ALA A 246 3.94 -1.95 17.38
N ASP A 247 4.38 -0.69 17.32
CA ASP A 247 3.60 0.47 17.73
C ASP A 247 2.40 0.75 16.83
N LEU A 248 2.51 0.44 15.53
CA LEU A 248 1.38 0.54 14.62
C LEU A 248 0.32 -0.50 14.95
N TYR A 249 0.72 -1.74 15.27
CA TYR A 249 -0.20 -2.77 15.72
C TYR A 249 -0.88 -2.43 17.04
N ASP A 250 -0.16 -1.84 18.00
CA ASP A 250 -0.77 -1.36 19.25
C ASP A 250 -1.81 -0.27 18.97
N ALA A 251 -1.45 0.76 18.20
CA ALA A 251 -2.35 1.85 17.85
C ALA A 251 -3.60 1.35 17.11
N ALA A 252 -3.45 0.41 16.19
CA ALA A 252 -4.56 -0.17 15.43
C ALA A 252 -5.53 -0.92 16.34
N ARG A 253 -5.03 -1.74 17.29
CA ARG A 253 -5.89 -2.47 18.25
C ARG A 253 -6.65 -1.56 19.20
N ARG A 254 -6.11 -0.37 19.48
CA ARG A 254 -6.74 0.63 20.34
C ARG A 254 -7.74 1.52 19.60
N SER A 255 -7.81 1.45 18.27
CA SER A 255 -8.58 2.35 17.41
C SER A 255 -9.79 1.66 16.79
N ASP A 256 -10.87 2.41 16.64
CA ASP A 256 -12.12 1.96 16.04
C ASP A 256 -12.13 2.08 14.51
N ALA A 257 -11.24 2.89 13.94
CA ALA A 257 -10.97 2.94 12.51
C ALA A 257 -9.54 3.41 12.22
N ALA A 258 -9.01 3.03 11.06
CA ALA A 258 -7.72 3.49 10.53
C ALA A 258 -7.88 4.13 9.15
N LEU A 259 -7.20 5.25 8.93
CA LEU A 259 -7.23 6.02 7.69
C LEU A 259 -5.81 6.17 7.15
N GLY A 260 -5.57 5.69 5.93
CA GLY A 260 -4.27 5.77 5.26
C GLY A 260 -4.23 6.88 4.20
N PHE A 261 -3.29 7.80 4.34
CA PHE A 261 -3.21 9.03 3.54
C PHE A 261 -2.29 8.92 2.33
N GLU A 262 -2.08 7.70 1.85
CA GLU A 262 -1.40 7.44 0.58
C GLU A 262 -2.16 8.07 -0.58
N GLY A 263 -1.46 8.51 -1.63
CA GLY A 263 -2.10 9.11 -2.80
C GLY A 263 -3.22 8.23 -3.37
N GLY A 264 -4.37 8.83 -3.70
CA GLY A 264 -5.52 8.15 -4.31
C GLY A 264 -5.28 7.69 -5.76
N VAL A 265 -6.13 6.78 -6.27
CA VAL A 265 -6.06 6.28 -7.68
C VAL A 265 -7.32 6.67 -8.44
N GLY A 266 -7.17 7.49 -9.47
CA GLY A 266 -8.33 8.12 -10.13
C GLY A 266 -8.67 9.48 -9.53
N GLY A 267 -7.74 10.04 -8.75
CA GLY A 267 -7.86 11.34 -8.11
C GLY A 267 -8.89 11.33 -6.99
N LEU A 268 -9.62 12.42 -6.94
CA LEU A 268 -10.50 12.85 -5.87
C LEU A 268 -11.78 12.00 -5.71
N ASN A 269 -12.16 11.20 -6.71
CA ASN A 269 -13.46 10.51 -6.72
C ASN A 269 -13.36 9.04 -6.31
N SER A 270 -12.35 8.68 -5.52
CA SER A 270 -12.11 7.28 -5.17
C SER A 270 -11.42 7.11 -3.83
N ALA A 271 -11.63 5.96 -3.20
CA ALA A 271 -10.85 5.55 -2.04
C ALA A 271 -10.58 4.03 -2.03
N THR A 272 -9.58 3.63 -1.26
CA THR A 272 -9.05 2.26 -1.26
C THR A 272 -9.64 1.47 -0.09
N VAL A 273 -10.55 0.55 -0.39
CA VAL A 273 -11.15 -0.39 0.59
C VAL A 273 -10.37 -1.69 0.73
N ALA A 274 -9.39 -1.93 -0.14
CA ALA A 274 -8.59 -3.15 -0.16
C ALA A 274 -7.25 -2.94 -0.85
N ARG A 275 -6.23 -3.70 -0.44
CA ARG A 275 -4.87 -3.64 -1.01
C ARG A 275 -4.29 -5.04 -1.13
N ARG A 276 -3.63 -5.29 -2.25
CA ARG A 276 -2.88 -6.54 -2.42
C ARG A 276 -1.61 -6.48 -1.58
N GLY A 277 -1.34 -7.55 -0.84
CA GLY A 277 -0.14 -7.71 -0.05
C GLY A 277 1.12 -7.85 -0.90
N PHE A 278 2.26 -7.97 -0.23
CA PHE A 278 3.56 -8.23 -0.84
C PHE A 278 4.30 -9.31 -0.07
N THR A 279 4.67 -10.37 -0.76
CA THR A 279 5.53 -11.44 -0.25
C THR A 279 6.65 -11.70 -1.24
N GLY A 280 7.88 -11.52 -0.80
CA GLY A 280 9.04 -11.93 -1.59
C GLY A 280 9.22 -13.45 -1.52
N TRP A 281 9.73 -14.04 -2.59
CA TRP A 281 10.13 -15.45 -2.60
C TRP A 281 11.48 -15.66 -3.28
N THR A 282 12.21 -16.67 -2.81
CA THR A 282 13.49 -17.09 -3.38
C THR A 282 13.46 -18.59 -3.62
N LEU A 283 13.74 -19.00 -4.86
CA LEU A 283 13.93 -20.38 -5.28
C LEU A 283 15.43 -20.66 -5.42
N GLU A 284 15.93 -21.65 -4.70
CA GLU A 284 17.29 -22.18 -4.78
C GLU A 284 17.25 -23.59 -5.37
N VAL A 285 17.93 -23.82 -6.50
CA VAL A 285 18.02 -25.13 -7.14
C VAL A 285 19.47 -25.59 -7.16
N SER A 286 19.70 -26.84 -6.77
CA SER A 286 20.99 -27.53 -6.87
C SER A 286 20.88 -28.78 -7.73
N ALA A 287 21.91 -29.10 -8.51
CA ALA A 287 21.98 -30.30 -9.33
C ALA A 287 23.41 -30.81 -9.50
N ILE A 288 23.59 -31.97 -10.13
CA ILE A 288 24.90 -32.58 -10.34
C ILE A 288 25.60 -31.97 -11.56
N ARG A 289 26.81 -31.43 -11.35
CA ARG A 289 27.68 -30.94 -12.43
C ARG A 289 28.28 -32.10 -13.23
N GLY A 290 28.32 -31.97 -14.55
CA GLY A 290 28.95 -32.93 -15.46
C GLY A 290 29.22 -32.34 -16.83
N HIS A 291 29.82 -33.11 -17.74
CA HIS A 291 29.91 -32.72 -19.14
C HIS A 291 28.51 -32.72 -19.76
N SER A 292 28.17 -31.73 -20.59
CA SER A 292 26.80 -31.63 -21.14
C SER A 292 26.39 -32.84 -22.00
N SER A 293 27.35 -33.59 -22.54
CA SER A 293 27.07 -34.82 -23.31
C SER A 293 26.46 -35.97 -22.50
N VAL A 294 26.43 -35.89 -21.16
CA VAL A 294 25.86 -36.94 -20.27
C VAL A 294 24.60 -36.48 -19.54
N ILE A 295 24.00 -35.37 -19.94
CA ILE A 295 22.83 -34.75 -19.28
C ILE A 295 21.60 -35.67 -19.18
N PHE A 296 21.42 -36.60 -20.12
CA PHE A 296 20.30 -37.55 -20.11
C PHE A 296 20.60 -38.85 -19.37
N SER A 297 21.72 -38.94 -18.66
CA SER A 297 22.06 -40.13 -17.88
C SER A 297 21.51 -40.06 -16.46
N ASP A 298 21.22 -41.24 -15.89
CA ASP A 298 20.71 -41.40 -14.53
C ASP A 298 21.62 -40.81 -13.44
N GLN A 299 22.91 -40.63 -13.73
CA GLN A 299 23.88 -40.09 -12.79
C GLN A 299 23.82 -38.56 -12.67
N TYR A 300 23.54 -37.84 -13.75
CA TYR A 300 23.67 -36.38 -13.80
C TYR A 300 22.32 -35.67 -13.86
N GLY A 301 21.36 -36.20 -14.62
CA GLY A 301 20.05 -35.60 -14.81
C GLY A 301 20.09 -34.23 -15.50
N ALA A 302 18.94 -33.55 -15.48
CA ALA A 302 18.69 -32.37 -16.31
C ALA A 302 19.52 -31.13 -15.91
N GLY A 303 20.10 -31.07 -14.71
CA GLY A 303 20.79 -29.88 -14.22
C GLY A 303 19.86 -28.80 -13.68
N ALA A 304 20.45 -27.81 -13.01
CA ALA A 304 19.70 -26.86 -12.19
C ALA A 304 18.84 -25.87 -13.01
N ILE A 305 19.30 -25.47 -14.21
CA ILE A 305 18.57 -24.53 -15.07
C ILE A 305 17.28 -25.15 -15.61
N PHE A 306 17.31 -26.42 -16.04
CA PHE A 306 16.10 -27.09 -16.52
C PHE A 306 15.09 -27.36 -15.40
N GLU A 307 15.55 -27.68 -14.19
CA GLU A 307 14.67 -27.80 -13.02
C GLU A 307 14.04 -26.44 -12.66
N ALA A 308 14.81 -25.35 -12.65
CA ALA A 308 14.26 -24.02 -12.42
C ALA A 308 13.23 -23.63 -13.50
N ALA A 309 13.52 -23.92 -14.77
CA ALA A 309 12.57 -23.68 -15.86
C ALA A 309 11.27 -24.47 -15.68
N ARG A 310 11.33 -25.74 -15.26
CA ARG A 310 10.14 -26.55 -14.93
C ARG A 310 9.33 -25.89 -13.81
N VAL A 311 9.98 -25.52 -12.71
CA VAL A 311 9.31 -24.89 -11.56
C VAL A 311 8.62 -23.59 -11.98
N LEU A 312 9.32 -22.70 -12.69
CA LEU A 312 8.78 -21.41 -13.13
C LEU A 312 7.64 -21.56 -14.15
N SER A 313 7.75 -22.53 -15.08
CA SER A 313 6.68 -22.83 -16.02
C SER A 313 5.42 -23.27 -15.28
N ARG A 314 5.57 -24.21 -14.32
CA ARG A 314 4.44 -24.67 -13.50
C ARG A 314 3.89 -23.57 -12.59
N PHE A 315 4.72 -22.69 -12.04
CA PHE A 315 4.22 -21.52 -11.31
C PHE A 315 3.33 -20.66 -12.20
N TYR A 316 3.80 -20.33 -13.40
CA TYR A 316 3.02 -19.51 -14.33
C TYR A 316 1.74 -20.21 -14.80
N GLU A 317 1.82 -21.49 -15.18
CA GLU A 317 0.70 -22.24 -15.74
C GLU A 317 -0.36 -22.59 -14.70
N GLU A 318 0.05 -22.98 -13.49
CA GLU A 318 -0.88 -23.43 -12.47
C GLU A 318 -1.45 -22.25 -11.70
N LEU A 319 -0.66 -21.26 -11.27
CA LEU A 319 -1.15 -20.19 -10.40
C LEU A 319 -1.87 -19.05 -11.16
N ARG A 320 -1.72 -18.93 -12.48
CA ARG A 320 -2.46 -17.92 -13.26
C ARG A 320 -3.97 -18.16 -13.24
N GLY A 321 -4.74 -17.09 -13.33
CA GLY A 321 -6.18 -17.13 -13.56
C GLY A 321 -7.04 -16.97 -12.30
N GLU A 322 -6.44 -17.03 -11.12
CA GLU A 322 -7.10 -16.60 -9.89
C GLU A 322 -7.07 -15.06 -9.80
N GLU A 323 -8.23 -14.45 -9.52
CA GLU A 323 -8.36 -13.01 -9.46
C GLU A 323 -7.48 -12.41 -8.36
N TYR A 324 -6.82 -11.28 -8.65
CA TYR A 324 -5.90 -10.55 -7.77
C TYR A 324 -4.63 -11.27 -7.32
N LEU A 325 -4.50 -12.57 -7.57
CA LEU A 325 -3.25 -13.31 -7.40
C LEU A 325 -2.32 -12.99 -8.57
N THR A 326 -1.15 -12.41 -8.26
CA THR A 326 -0.09 -12.25 -9.26
C THR A 326 1.24 -12.70 -8.68
N LEU A 327 2.08 -13.28 -9.52
CA LEU A 327 3.45 -13.65 -9.16
C LEU A 327 4.42 -13.18 -10.25
N GLY A 328 5.57 -12.67 -9.83
CA GLY A 328 6.65 -12.23 -10.71
C GLY A 328 7.93 -12.98 -10.40
N ALA A 329 8.69 -13.37 -11.42
CA ALA A 329 10.08 -13.83 -11.29
C ALA A 329 10.99 -12.74 -11.85
N GLY A 330 11.54 -11.89 -10.98
CA GLY A 330 12.26 -10.68 -11.36
C GLY A 330 13.72 -10.91 -11.72
N LEU A 331 14.37 -11.91 -11.12
CA LEU A 331 15.77 -12.24 -11.33
C LEU A 331 15.97 -13.75 -11.40
N ILE A 332 16.77 -14.21 -12.36
CA ILE A 332 17.29 -15.58 -12.42
C ILE A 332 18.80 -15.56 -12.65
N LEU A 333 19.55 -16.23 -11.79
CA LEU A 333 21.00 -16.44 -11.90
C LEU A 333 21.26 -17.94 -11.94
N GLY A 334 21.97 -18.45 -12.96
CA GLY A 334 22.15 -19.88 -13.14
C GLY A 334 23.48 -20.25 -13.79
N GLY A 335 24.12 -21.30 -13.29
CA GLY A 335 25.39 -21.75 -13.83
C GLY A 335 26.11 -22.80 -12.99
N THR A 336 27.43 -22.83 -13.12
CA THR A 336 28.33 -23.61 -12.26
C THR A 336 28.59 -22.94 -10.92
N SER A 337 28.55 -21.61 -10.85
CA SER A 337 28.53 -20.85 -9.60
C SER A 337 27.55 -19.68 -9.68
N VAL A 338 26.96 -19.33 -8.54
CA VAL A 338 26.02 -18.22 -8.36
C VAL A 338 26.39 -17.50 -7.07
N ALA A 339 26.43 -16.18 -7.10
CA ALA A 339 26.47 -15.32 -5.93
C ALA A 339 25.31 -14.33 -6.03
N TYR A 340 24.40 -14.33 -5.06
CA TYR A 340 23.22 -13.47 -5.04
C TYR A 340 23.27 -12.56 -3.80
N ASP A 341 23.03 -11.28 -4.03
CA ASP A 341 22.87 -10.23 -3.02
C ASP A 341 21.38 -9.90 -2.92
N ALA A 342 20.75 -10.41 -1.86
CA ALA A 342 19.31 -10.26 -1.62
C ALA A 342 18.90 -8.86 -1.13
N GLN A 343 19.85 -8.00 -0.75
CA GLN A 343 19.53 -6.63 -0.33
C GLN A 343 19.44 -5.68 -1.53
N LEU A 344 20.20 -5.98 -2.59
CA LEU A 344 20.28 -5.16 -3.80
C LEU A 344 19.64 -5.82 -5.03
N ASP A 345 19.02 -6.99 -4.85
CA ASP A 345 18.41 -7.80 -5.91
C ASP A 345 19.30 -7.98 -7.14
N ARG A 346 20.58 -8.25 -6.90
CA ARG A 346 21.60 -8.41 -7.96
C ARG A 346 22.51 -9.59 -7.68
N GLY A 347 23.27 -10.01 -8.69
CA GLY A 347 24.29 -11.02 -8.46
C GLY A 347 25.11 -11.37 -9.68
N GLU A 348 25.97 -12.35 -9.50
CA GLU A 348 26.89 -12.86 -10.51
C GLU A 348 26.68 -14.35 -10.73
N ALA A 349 26.81 -14.79 -11.98
CA ALA A 349 26.76 -16.19 -12.35
C ALA A 349 27.91 -16.53 -13.29
N PHE A 350 28.47 -17.72 -13.13
CA PHE A 350 29.51 -18.24 -14.03
C PHE A 350 29.13 -19.65 -14.51
N GLY A 351 29.29 -19.89 -15.82
CA GLY A 351 29.00 -21.17 -16.45
C GLY A 351 29.94 -21.44 -17.63
N LYS A 352 30.02 -22.71 -18.03
CA LYS A 352 30.68 -23.14 -19.27
C LYS A 352 29.65 -23.84 -20.15
N THR A 353 29.67 -23.56 -21.45
CA THR A 353 28.66 -24.06 -22.41
C THR A 353 28.67 -25.58 -22.59
N ASN A 354 29.73 -26.26 -22.15
CA ASN A 354 29.86 -27.72 -22.18
C ASN A 354 29.72 -28.38 -20.79
N VAL A 355 29.19 -27.65 -19.79
CA VAL A 355 29.02 -28.15 -18.42
C VAL A 355 27.57 -28.02 -17.98
N ILE A 356 27.03 -29.08 -17.40
CA ILE A 356 25.70 -29.10 -16.78
C ILE A 356 25.70 -28.11 -15.60
N PRO A 357 24.80 -27.10 -15.59
CA PRO A 357 24.68 -26.15 -14.48
C PRO A 357 24.28 -26.86 -13.18
N GLN A 358 24.94 -26.49 -12.08
CA GLN A 358 24.70 -27.09 -10.77
C GLN A 358 23.93 -26.19 -9.81
N MET A 359 23.79 -24.89 -10.08
CA MET A 359 23.09 -23.97 -9.20
C MET A 359 22.23 -22.98 -9.97
N VAL A 360 21.05 -22.68 -9.43
CA VAL A 360 20.20 -21.55 -9.82
C VAL A 360 19.63 -20.87 -8.58
N THR A 361 19.58 -19.55 -8.62
CA THR A 361 18.78 -18.73 -7.71
C THR A 361 17.77 -17.93 -8.53
N VAL A 362 16.51 -17.96 -8.12
CA VAL A 362 15.46 -17.10 -8.67
C VAL A 362 14.87 -16.28 -7.53
N ALA A 363 14.69 -14.99 -7.73
CA ALA A 363 14.00 -14.10 -6.80
C ALA A 363 12.78 -13.47 -7.48
N GLY A 364 11.71 -13.31 -6.71
CA GLY A 364 10.45 -12.82 -7.22
C GLY A 364 9.50 -12.36 -6.13
N ASP A 365 8.32 -11.93 -6.54
CA ASP A 365 7.25 -11.49 -5.65
C ASP A 365 5.94 -12.25 -5.88
N LEU A 366 5.10 -12.23 -4.85
CA LEU A 366 3.76 -12.76 -4.81
C LEU A 366 2.85 -11.67 -4.20
N ARG A 367 1.77 -11.36 -4.92
CA ARG A 367 0.72 -10.41 -4.52
C ARG A 367 -0.59 -11.16 -4.41
N THR A 368 -1.30 -10.93 -3.32
CA THR A 368 -2.59 -11.58 -3.03
C THR A 368 -3.49 -10.61 -2.27
N LEU A 369 -4.81 -10.81 -2.38
CA LEU A 369 -5.81 -9.95 -1.75
C LEU A 369 -6.20 -10.41 -0.34
N THR A 370 -6.08 -11.71 -0.04
CA THR A 370 -6.48 -12.29 1.25
C THR A 370 -5.39 -13.20 1.81
N PHE A 371 -5.41 -13.44 3.13
CA PHE A 371 -4.49 -14.38 3.77
C PHE A 371 -4.70 -15.82 3.29
N ASP A 372 -5.95 -16.24 3.06
CA ASP A 372 -6.25 -17.57 2.53
C ASP A 372 -5.68 -17.75 1.11
N GLN A 373 -5.80 -16.72 0.26
CA GLN A 373 -5.20 -16.71 -1.06
C GLN A 373 -3.66 -16.77 -0.97
N LEU A 374 -3.06 -16.02 -0.03
CA LEU A 374 -1.61 -16.06 0.20
C LEU A 374 -1.12 -17.45 0.60
N GLU A 375 -1.74 -18.07 1.60
CA GLU A 375 -1.31 -19.38 2.11
C GLU A 375 -1.60 -20.51 1.12
N SER A 376 -2.73 -20.44 0.40
CA SER A 376 -3.04 -21.35 -0.71
C SER A 376 -1.97 -21.25 -1.82
N ALA A 377 -1.62 -20.04 -2.25
CA ALA A 377 -0.59 -19.82 -3.26
C ALA A 377 0.78 -20.37 -2.81
N LYS A 378 1.22 -20.07 -1.57
CA LYS A 378 2.45 -20.60 -1.00
C LYS A 378 2.45 -22.13 -0.94
N ALA A 379 1.34 -22.75 -0.55
CA ALA A 379 1.22 -24.21 -0.50
C ALA A 379 1.37 -24.85 -1.89
N ARG A 380 0.72 -24.28 -2.91
CA ARG A 380 0.83 -24.74 -4.30
C ARG A 380 2.25 -24.59 -4.84
N MET A 381 2.90 -23.46 -4.58
CA MET A 381 4.30 -23.23 -4.95
C MET A 381 5.24 -24.26 -4.28
N ARG A 382 5.04 -24.54 -2.97
CA ARG A 382 5.80 -25.58 -2.26
C ARG A 382 5.58 -26.97 -2.87
N GLY A 383 4.35 -27.30 -3.26
CA GLY A 383 4.03 -28.56 -3.94
C GLY A 383 4.78 -28.74 -5.25
N ILE A 384 4.76 -27.72 -6.12
CA ILE A 384 5.49 -27.73 -7.41
C ILE A 384 7.00 -27.90 -7.21
N VAL A 385 7.56 -27.21 -6.19
CA VAL A 385 8.99 -27.28 -5.84
C VAL A 385 9.40 -28.65 -5.31
N ALA A 386 8.51 -29.35 -4.59
CA ALA A 386 8.78 -30.68 -4.04
C ALA A 386 8.91 -31.77 -5.12
N GLU A 387 8.36 -31.55 -6.31
CA GLU A 387 8.41 -32.48 -7.44
C GLU A 387 9.66 -32.29 -8.33
N SER A 388 10.86 -32.32 -7.74
CA SER A 388 12.10 -32.04 -8.49
C SER A 388 12.40 -33.05 -9.62
N LEU A 389 12.97 -32.57 -10.72
CA LEU A 389 13.55 -33.42 -11.77
C LEU A 389 14.64 -34.35 -11.21
N PRO A 390 14.93 -35.48 -11.89
CA PRO A 390 15.98 -36.41 -11.48
C PRO A 390 17.31 -35.70 -11.21
N ARG A 391 17.92 -36.00 -10.06
CA ARG A 391 19.23 -35.46 -9.61
C ARG A 391 19.28 -33.95 -9.39
N ALA A 392 18.12 -33.28 -9.37
CA ALA A 392 18.00 -31.92 -8.89
C ALA A 392 17.36 -31.89 -7.49
N THR A 393 17.54 -30.78 -6.79
CA THR A 393 16.86 -30.47 -5.53
C THR A 393 16.54 -29.00 -5.54
N ALA A 394 15.28 -28.65 -5.28
CA ALA A 394 14.82 -27.29 -5.20
C ALA A 394 14.34 -26.95 -3.78
N LYS A 395 14.54 -25.70 -3.36
CA LYS A 395 14.03 -25.14 -2.10
C LYS A 395 13.44 -23.77 -2.38
N ILE A 396 12.29 -23.49 -1.78
CA ILE A 396 11.68 -22.16 -1.83
C ILE A 396 11.58 -21.57 -0.43
N ARG A 397 11.90 -20.28 -0.33
CA ARG A 397 11.72 -19.48 0.89
C ARG A 397 10.80 -18.31 0.58
N PHE A 398 10.02 -17.90 1.57
CA PHE A 398 9.16 -16.74 1.51
C PHE A 398 9.59 -15.72 2.55
N ARG A 399 9.45 -14.44 2.22
CA ARG A 399 9.63 -13.31 3.12
C ARG A 399 8.38 -12.46 3.04
N ASP A 400 7.52 -12.60 4.04
CA ASP A 400 6.32 -11.78 4.17
C ASP A 400 6.76 -10.35 4.51
N SER A 401 6.18 -9.37 3.83
CA SER A 401 6.50 -7.96 4.01
C SER A 401 5.22 -7.18 4.30
N TYR A 402 4.39 -6.91 3.30
CA TYR A 402 3.09 -6.26 3.52
C TYR A 402 1.96 -7.28 3.54
N PRO A 403 1.11 -7.31 4.57
CA PRO A 403 -0.03 -8.20 4.64
C PRO A 403 -1.08 -7.81 3.59
N PRO A 404 -1.88 -8.77 3.13
CA PRO A 404 -3.08 -8.48 2.35
C PRO A 404 -4.10 -7.70 3.18
N MET A 405 -4.79 -6.74 2.54
CA MET A 405 -5.95 -6.04 3.09
C MET A 405 -7.16 -6.39 2.22
N ALA A 406 -7.95 -7.36 2.66
CA ALA A 406 -9.19 -7.73 2.00
C ALA A 406 -10.27 -6.66 2.19
N PRO A 407 -11.22 -6.50 1.24
CA PRO A 407 -12.38 -5.66 1.47
C PRO A 407 -13.26 -6.27 2.58
N THR A 408 -13.78 -5.41 3.46
CA THR A 408 -14.72 -5.78 4.53
C THR A 408 -15.93 -4.85 4.51
N GLU A 409 -17.03 -5.27 5.13
CA GLU A 409 -18.21 -4.40 5.32
C GLU A 409 -17.86 -3.10 6.04
N GLY A 410 -16.94 -3.15 7.01
CA GLY A 410 -16.47 -1.96 7.73
C GLY A 410 -15.66 -1.00 6.86
N ASN A 411 -14.80 -1.51 5.97
CA ASN A 411 -14.09 -0.68 4.99
C ASN A 411 -15.08 0.03 4.06
N TYR A 412 -16.13 -0.67 3.62
CA TYR A 412 -17.21 -0.07 2.82
C TYR A 412 -18.07 0.93 3.61
N ALA A 413 -18.27 0.70 4.91
CA ALA A 413 -18.97 1.66 5.77
C ALA A 413 -18.16 2.98 5.90
N LEU A 414 -16.84 2.90 6.03
CA LEU A 414 -15.96 4.08 6.01
C LEU A 414 -16.02 4.78 4.64
N LEU A 415 -15.98 4.02 3.53
CA LEU A 415 -16.13 4.57 2.18
C LEU A 415 -17.46 5.31 2.01
N HIS A 416 -18.57 4.74 2.48
CA HIS A 416 -19.89 5.36 2.39
C HIS A 416 -19.98 6.67 3.19
N ARG A 417 -19.32 6.76 4.35
CA ARG A 417 -19.21 8.01 5.10
C ARG A 417 -18.46 9.08 4.31
N LEU A 418 -17.34 8.69 3.68
CA LEU A 418 -16.57 9.59 2.82
C LEU A 418 -17.39 10.04 1.58
N ASP A 419 -18.12 9.13 0.94
CA ASP A 419 -19.01 9.45 -0.19
C ASP A 419 -20.10 10.44 0.20
N THR A 420 -20.73 10.24 1.37
CA THR A 420 -21.75 11.17 1.90
C THR A 420 -21.17 12.57 2.06
N VAL A 421 -20.03 12.69 2.75
CA VAL A 421 -19.41 14.00 2.97
C VAL A 421 -18.93 14.64 1.67
N SER A 422 -18.37 13.85 0.74
CA SER A 422 -18.01 14.37 -0.58
C SER A 422 -19.23 14.96 -1.31
N ARG A 423 -20.40 14.32 -1.25
CA ARG A 423 -21.64 14.85 -1.85
C ARG A 423 -22.16 16.10 -1.15
N ASP A 424 -22.14 16.14 0.18
CA ASP A 424 -22.57 17.30 0.96
C ASP A 424 -21.74 18.55 0.63
N LEU A 425 -20.46 18.35 0.31
CA LEU A 425 -19.54 19.40 -0.12
C LEU A 425 -19.64 19.77 -1.61
N GLY A 426 -20.49 19.08 -2.37
CA GLY A 426 -20.63 19.29 -3.82
C GLY A 426 -19.47 18.74 -4.65
N PHE A 427 -18.69 17.81 -4.10
CA PHE A 427 -17.57 17.17 -4.79
C PHE A 427 -17.97 15.94 -5.62
N GLY A 428 -19.16 15.40 -5.39
CA GLY A 428 -19.69 14.25 -6.11
C GLY A 428 -19.38 12.92 -5.43
N PRO A 429 -19.69 11.79 -6.08
CA PRO A 429 -19.58 10.47 -5.48
C PRO A 429 -18.14 9.98 -5.35
N ILE A 430 -17.92 9.05 -4.42
CA ILE A 430 -16.64 8.37 -4.19
C ILE A 430 -16.80 6.88 -4.44
N ASP A 431 -16.04 6.35 -5.40
CA ASP A 431 -16.09 4.93 -5.78
C ASP A 431 -14.95 4.13 -5.12
N PRO A 432 -15.16 2.83 -4.81
CA PRO A 432 -14.07 1.97 -4.37
C PRO A 432 -13.07 1.74 -5.52
N VAL A 433 -11.77 1.85 -5.22
CA VAL A 433 -10.73 1.48 -6.18
C VAL A 433 -10.69 -0.04 -6.35
N ASP A 434 -10.62 -0.50 -7.60
CA ASP A 434 -10.32 -1.90 -7.94
C ASP A 434 -9.01 -2.35 -7.24
N PRO A 435 -9.04 -3.38 -6.37
CA PRO A 435 -7.87 -3.89 -5.67
C PRO A 435 -6.69 -4.24 -6.58
N GLY A 436 -6.94 -4.60 -7.84
CA GLY A 436 -5.90 -4.88 -8.83
C GLY A 436 -5.00 -3.68 -9.12
N ARG A 437 -5.51 -2.46 -8.91
CA ARG A 437 -4.82 -1.19 -9.14
C ARG A 437 -4.12 -0.64 -7.90
N ARG A 438 -4.17 -1.35 -6.76
CA ARG A 438 -3.53 -0.92 -5.51
C ARG A 438 -2.53 -1.93 -5.00
N GLY A 439 -1.32 -1.43 -4.74
CA GLY A 439 -0.27 -2.15 -4.05
C GLY A 439 -0.39 -2.05 -2.53
N ALA A 440 0.60 -2.65 -1.88
CA ALA A 440 0.83 -2.59 -0.44
C ALA A 440 0.89 -1.15 0.09
N ALA A 441 0.58 -0.98 1.37
CA ALA A 441 0.91 0.20 2.17
C ALA A 441 0.72 -0.12 3.66
N ASP A 442 1.21 0.75 4.54
CA ASP A 442 1.17 0.53 5.99
C ASP A 442 -0.25 0.38 6.58
N ILE A 443 -1.27 0.95 5.93
CA ILE A 443 -2.68 0.75 6.32
C ILE A 443 -3.08 -0.73 6.37
N SER A 444 -2.45 -1.60 5.58
CA SER A 444 -2.70 -3.05 5.60
C SER A 444 -2.30 -3.70 6.94
N PHE A 445 -1.34 -3.15 7.66
CA PHE A 445 -0.98 -3.64 9.00
C PHE A 445 -2.08 -3.33 10.02
N ALA A 446 -2.72 -2.17 9.91
CA ALA A 446 -3.82 -1.76 10.78
C ALA A 446 -5.13 -2.48 10.45
N ALA A 447 -5.40 -2.72 9.16
CA ALA A 447 -6.62 -3.35 8.66
C ALA A 447 -6.89 -4.77 9.20
N GLN A 448 -5.90 -5.40 9.84
CA GLN A 448 -6.06 -6.68 10.53
C GLN A 448 -6.81 -6.57 11.87
N TYR A 449 -6.88 -5.37 12.44
CA TYR A 449 -7.38 -5.14 13.80
C TYR A 449 -8.55 -4.16 13.87
N THR A 450 -8.77 -3.39 12.81
CA THR A 450 -9.79 -2.33 12.77
C THR A 450 -10.22 -2.07 11.33
N ASP A 451 -11.38 -1.44 11.16
CA ASP A 451 -11.87 -1.05 9.85
C ASP A 451 -10.94 0.01 9.24
N ALA A 452 -10.64 -0.13 7.95
CA ALA A 452 -9.59 0.64 7.32
C ALA A 452 -9.98 1.20 5.94
N LEU A 453 -9.59 2.45 5.68
CA LEU A 453 -9.77 3.11 4.40
C LEU A 453 -8.47 3.82 4.00
N GLY A 454 -7.95 3.52 2.82
CA GLY A 454 -6.74 4.14 2.29
C GLY A 454 -6.99 5.04 1.08
N GLY A 455 -5.91 5.57 0.50
CA GLY A 455 -6.01 6.35 -0.74
C GLY A 455 -6.54 7.76 -0.50
N LEU A 456 -6.33 8.28 0.71
CA LEU A 456 -6.85 9.55 1.14
C LEU A 456 -5.81 10.67 0.95
N GLY A 457 -4.64 10.47 0.36
CA GLY A 457 -3.61 11.52 0.23
C GLY A 457 -3.93 12.69 -0.68
#